data_AF-A0A0H2R1S0-F1
#
_entry.id   AF-A0A0H2R1S0-F1
#
_cell.length_a   1.000
_cell.length_b   1.000
_cell.length_c   1.000
_cell.angle_alpha   90.00
_cell.angle_beta   90.00
_cell.angle_gamma   90.00
#
_symmetry.space_group_name_H-M   'P 1'
#
loop_
_entity.id
_entity.type
_entity.pdbx_description
1 polymer ?
#
loop_
_entity_poly.entity_id
_entity_poly.type
_entity_poly.pdbx_seq_one_letter_code
_entity_poly.pdbx_strand_id
1 'polypeptide(L)'
;MSLARAPYLLSKSLDPALGVFTGFFAYFLHETNPRTAPSSPDLRLTELVRWKLDKMSARRAASSDEKEDAEALKALAESLKAAEAEESRSST
;
A
#
# COMPACT_ATOMS: atom_id res chain seq x y z
N MET A 1 -37.19 -8.23 24.84
CA MET A 1 -36.16 -7.21 24.59
C MET A 1 -36.02 -7.03 23.09
N SER A 2 -36.63 -5.96 22.54
CA SER A 2 -36.60 -5.67 21.09
C SER A 2 -35.30 -4.94 20.77
N LEU A 3 -34.47 -5.50 19.89
CA LEU A 3 -33.27 -4.82 19.40
C LEU A 3 -33.71 -3.64 18.52
N ALA A 4 -33.45 -2.41 19.00
CA ALA A 4 -33.66 -1.20 18.24
C ALA A 4 -32.79 -1.24 16.97
N ARG A 5 -33.41 -1.61 15.85
CA ARG A 5 -32.85 -1.49 14.52
C ARG A 5 -32.73 0.01 14.24
N ALA A 6 -31.50 0.54 14.23
CA ALA A 6 -31.24 1.94 13.92
C ALA A 6 -32.03 2.33 12.66
N PRO A 7 -32.90 3.36 12.73
CA PRO A 7 -33.72 3.74 11.60
C PRO A 7 -32.80 4.32 10.53
N TYR A 8 -32.57 3.56 9.47
CA TYR A 8 -31.97 4.05 8.24
C TYR A 8 -32.97 5.01 7.62
N LEU A 9 -32.65 6.30 7.63
CA LEU A 9 -33.59 7.37 7.26
C LEU A 9 -33.79 7.43 5.75
N LEU A 10 -32.76 7.12 4.96
CA LEU A 10 -32.83 7.08 3.50
C LEU A 10 -32.43 5.72 2.89
N SER A 11 -31.34 5.12 3.36
CA SER A 11 -30.93 3.76 2.96
C SER A 11 -29.85 3.22 3.89
N LYS A 12 -29.74 1.88 4.01
CA LYS A 12 -28.73 1.20 4.84
C LYS A 12 -27.27 1.55 4.49
N SER A 13 -27.01 2.00 3.26
CA SER A 13 -25.67 2.30 2.76
C SER A 13 -25.44 3.79 2.54
N LEU A 14 -26.51 4.58 2.34
CA LEU A 14 -26.41 6.01 2.07
C LEU A 14 -26.07 6.79 3.35
N ASP A 15 -26.69 6.46 4.49
CA ASP A 15 -26.43 7.18 5.76
C ASP A 15 -24.95 7.04 6.21
N PRO A 16 -24.30 5.85 6.16
CA PRO A 16 -22.88 5.73 6.45
C PRO A 16 -21.99 6.41 5.41
N ALA A 17 -22.35 6.35 4.12
CA ALA A 17 -21.60 7.01 3.06
C ALA A 17 -21.62 8.53 3.22
N LEU A 18 -22.78 9.11 3.54
CA LEU A 18 -22.89 10.53 3.87
C LEU A 18 -22.12 10.86 5.15
N GLY A 19 -22.18 10.05 6.19
CA GLY A 19 -21.42 10.27 7.42
C GLY A 19 -19.90 10.36 7.18
N VAL A 20 -19.35 9.41 6.40
CA VAL A 20 -17.93 9.41 6.03
C VAL A 20 -17.59 10.60 5.13
N PHE A 21 -18.43 10.89 4.13
CA PHE A 21 -18.24 12.02 3.23
C PHE A 21 -18.27 13.36 3.97
N THR A 22 -19.25 13.57 4.83
CA THR A 22 -19.40 14.77 5.65
C THR A 22 -18.24 14.92 6.63
N GLY A 23 -17.75 13.83 7.22
CA GLY A 23 -16.55 13.85 8.06
C GLY A 23 -15.31 14.28 7.28
N PHE A 24 -15.09 13.71 6.09
CA PHE A 24 -13.98 14.12 5.21
C PHE A 24 -14.11 15.58 4.76
N PHE A 25 -15.31 16.02 4.40
CA PHE A 25 -15.56 17.39 3.97
C PHE A 25 -15.33 18.41 5.09
N ALA A 26 -15.78 18.12 6.32
CA ALA A 26 -15.51 18.96 7.48
C ALA A 26 -14.00 19.06 7.77
N TYR A 27 -13.28 17.95 7.63
CA TYR A 27 -11.82 17.93 7.75
C TYR A 27 -11.13 18.80 6.68
N PHE A 28 -11.55 18.68 5.42
CA PHE A 28 -11.04 19.50 4.31
C PHE A 28 -11.26 21.01 4.56
N LEU A 29 -12.44 21.38 5.08
CA LEU A 29 -12.75 22.77 5.40
C LEU A 29 -11.94 23.32 6.59
N HIS A 30 -11.65 22.46 7.58
CA HIS A 30 -10.80 22.81 8.72
C HIS A 30 -9.36 23.10 8.28
N GLU A 31 -8.86 22.34 7.31
CA GLU A 31 -7.49 22.43 6.80
C GLU A 31 -7.27 23.59 5.81
N THR A 32 -8.34 24.05 5.13
CA THR A 32 -8.32 25.16 4.16
C THR A 32 -8.62 26.53 4.77
N ASN A 33 -9.12 26.58 6.01
CA ASN A 33 -9.40 27.85 6.69
C ASN A 33 -8.12 28.47 7.27
N PRO A 34 -7.74 29.70 6.91
CA PRO A 34 -6.48 30.33 7.34
C PRO A 34 -6.41 30.62 8.85
N ARG A 35 -7.54 30.56 9.56
CA ARG A 35 -7.62 30.75 11.02
C ARG A 35 -7.49 29.46 11.84
N THR A 36 -7.70 28.31 11.23
CA THR A 36 -7.69 26.99 11.91
C THR A 36 -6.70 26.02 11.28
N ALA A 37 -6.05 26.40 10.18
CA ALA A 37 -5.06 25.59 9.53
C ALA A 37 -3.94 25.24 10.55
N PRO A 38 -3.61 23.95 10.72
CA PRO A 38 -2.50 23.57 11.56
C PRO A 38 -1.22 24.25 11.06
N SER A 39 -0.49 24.89 11.98
CA SER A 39 0.69 25.70 11.65
C SER A 39 1.83 24.89 11.02
N SER A 40 1.80 23.57 11.15
CA SER A 40 2.82 22.65 10.62
C SER A 40 2.20 21.64 9.64
N PRO A 41 2.83 21.42 8.47
CA PRO A 41 2.34 20.48 7.46
C PRO A 41 2.30 19.03 7.96
N ASP A 42 3.14 18.66 8.92
CA ASP A 42 3.22 17.31 9.50
C ASP A 42 1.97 16.86 10.26
N LEU A 43 1.08 17.79 10.63
CA LEU A 43 -0.17 17.48 11.33
C LEU A 43 -1.33 17.16 10.37
N ARG A 44 -1.08 17.16 9.06
CA ARG A 44 -2.08 16.92 8.03
C ARG A 44 -2.19 15.42 7.75
N LEU A 45 -3.42 14.92 7.62
CA LEU A 45 -3.69 13.53 7.22
C LEU A 45 -3.16 13.24 5.82
N THR A 46 -3.07 14.26 4.96
CA THR A 46 -2.50 14.15 3.62
C THR A 46 -1.02 13.72 3.65
N GLU A 47 -0.22 14.22 4.58
CA GLU A 47 1.17 13.79 4.76
C GLU A 47 1.25 12.34 5.24
N LEU A 48 0.37 11.94 6.16
CA LEU A 48 0.33 10.55 6.63
C LEU A 48 -0.08 9.57 5.52
N VAL A 49 -1.02 9.97 4.66
CA VAL A 49 -1.41 9.20 3.48
C VAL A 49 -0.25 9.11 2.49
N ARG A 50 0.47 10.21 2.25
CA ARG A 50 1.64 10.24 1.38
C ARG A 50 2.74 9.30 1.89
N TRP A 51 3.09 9.39 3.17
CA TRP A 51 4.03 8.46 3.82
C TRP A 51 3.61 6.99 3.64
N LYS A 52 2.32 6.70 3.80
CA LYS A 52 1.80 5.33 3.66
C LYS A 52 1.93 4.82 2.22
N LEU A 53 1.67 5.67 1.24
CA LEU A 53 1.83 5.34 -0.17
C LEU A 53 3.31 5.11 -0.53
N ASP A 54 4.21 5.97 -0.05
CA ASP A 54 5.66 5.83 -0.26
C ASP A 54 6.21 4.56 0.39
N LYS A 55 5.74 4.23 1.59
CA LYS A 55 6.09 2.98 2.25
C LYS A 55 5.57 1.75 1.48
N MET A 56 4.39 1.85 0.88
CA MET A 56 3.82 0.76 0.09
C MET A 56 4.53 0.60 -1.25
N SER A 57 4.93 1.68 -1.92
CA SER A 57 5.69 1.62 -3.16
C SER A 57 7.10 1.06 -2.92
N ALA A 58 7.79 1.51 -1.86
CA ALA A 58 9.09 0.98 -1.47
C ALA A 58 9.04 -0.52 -1.16
N ARG A 59 7.98 -0.99 -0.48
CA ARG A 59 7.81 -2.42 -0.19
C ARG A 59 7.53 -3.25 -1.45
N ARG A 60 6.87 -2.66 -2.46
CA ARG A 60 6.66 -3.33 -3.75
C ARG A 60 7.96 -3.42 -4.55
N ALA A 61 8.74 -2.34 -4.59
CA ALA A 61 10.05 -2.33 -5.25
C ALA A 61 10.99 -3.39 -4.65
N ALA A 62 11.14 -3.41 -3.32
CA ALA A 62 11.98 -4.41 -2.64
C ALA A 62 11.57 -5.86 -2.94
N SER A 63 10.26 -6.13 -3.08
CA SER A 63 9.76 -7.47 -3.41
C SER A 63 9.94 -7.87 -4.88
N SER A 64 10.19 -6.92 -5.77
CA SER A 64 10.52 -7.18 -7.17
C SER A 64 12.02 -7.46 -7.30
N ASP A 65 12.86 -6.61 -6.69
CA ASP A 65 14.33 -6.77 -6.70
C ASP A 65 14.75 -8.15 -6.15
N GLU A 66 14.18 -8.58 -5.02
CA GLU A 66 14.48 -9.88 -4.40
C GLU A 66 14.09 -11.07 -5.30
N LYS A 67 13.07 -10.93 -6.15
CA LYS A 67 12.67 -11.98 -7.10
C LYS A 67 13.60 -12.02 -8.30
N GLU A 68 13.99 -10.86 -8.81
CA GLU A 68 14.94 -10.72 -9.92
C GLU A 68 16.31 -11.30 -9.54
N ASP A 69 16.79 -10.98 -8.33
CA ASP A 69 18.04 -11.53 -7.79
C ASP A 69 17.96 -13.05 -7.61
N ALA A 70 16.85 -13.56 -7.06
CA ALA A 70 16.65 -15.00 -6.87
C ALA A 70 16.56 -15.76 -8.22
N GLU A 71 16.04 -15.14 -9.26
CA GLU A 71 15.98 -15.69 -10.61
C GLU A 71 17.37 -15.70 -11.27
N ALA A 72 18.11 -14.60 -11.15
CA ALA A 72 19.48 -14.49 -11.66
C ALA A 72 20.42 -15.52 -11.02
N LEU A 73 20.32 -15.73 -9.70
CA LEU A 73 21.11 -16.74 -8.99
C LEU A 73 20.78 -18.17 -9.44
N LYS A 74 19.51 -18.46 -9.71
CA LYS A 74 19.11 -19.77 -10.26
C LYS A 74 19.68 -20.01 -11.65
N ALA A 75 19.61 -19.00 -12.52
CA ALA A 75 20.15 -19.11 -13.87
C ALA A 75 21.67 -19.35 -13.87
N LEU A 76 22.41 -18.69 -12.96
CA LEU A 76 23.85 -18.89 -12.79
C LEU A 76 24.18 -20.30 -12.24
N ALA A 77 23.39 -20.78 -11.29
CA ALA A 77 23.56 -22.13 -10.75
C ALA A 77 23.29 -23.21 -11.81
N GLU A 78 22.34 -22.97 -12.71
CA GLU A 78 22.03 -23.86 -13.82
C GLU A 78 23.16 -23.89 -14.86
N SER A 79 23.75 -22.74 -15.20
CA SER A 79 24.86 -22.68 -16.15
C SER A 79 26.13 -23.35 -15.63
N LEU A 80 26.44 -23.22 -14.33
CA LEU A 80 27.55 -23.94 -13.69
C LEU A 80 27.35 -25.46 -13.72
N LYS A 81 26.14 -25.93 -13.42
CA LYS A 81 25.81 -27.37 -13.53
C LYS A 81 25.93 -27.89 -14.95
N ALA A 82 25.51 -27.09 -15.94
CA ALA A 82 25.64 -27.44 -17.34
C ALA A 82 27.12 -27.53 -17.75
N ALA A 83 27.96 -26.61 -17.28
CA ALA A 83 29.40 -26.62 -17.53
C ALA A 83 30.10 -27.83 -16.88
N GLU A 84 29.78 -28.15 -15.62
CA GLU A 84 30.31 -29.35 -14.96
C GLU A 84 29.90 -30.65 -15.66
N ALA A 85 28.68 -30.72 -16.19
CA ALA A 85 28.19 -31.90 -16.92
C ALA A 85 28.91 -32.07 -18.27
N GLU A 86 29.27 -30.98 -18.95
CA GLU A 86 30.06 -31.00 -20.18
C GLU A 86 31.53 -31.34 -19.91
N GLU A 87 32.12 -30.80 -18.84
CA GLU A 87 33.49 -31.12 -18.44
C GLU A 87 33.64 -32.60 -18.05
N SER A 88 32.61 -33.16 -17.40
CA SER A 88 32.54 -34.60 -17.07
C SER A 88 32.41 -35.50 -18.31
N ARG A 89 31.80 -35.00 -19.40
CA ARG A 89 31.67 -35.75 -20.68
C ARG A 89 32.95 -35.74 -21.51
N SER A 90 33.83 -34.76 -21.32
CA SER A 90 35.08 -34.66 -22.09
C SER A 90 36.22 -35.52 -21.53
N SER A 91 36.09 -36.06 -20.31
CA SER A 91 37.14 -36.83 -19.63
C SER A 91 36.93 -38.36 -19.64
N THR A 92 35.93 -38.87 -20.40
CA THR A 92 35.73 -40.32 -20.64
C THR A 92 35.96 -40.64 -22.10
#